data_AF-A0A384I979-F1
#
_entry.id   AF-A0A384I979-F1
#
_cell.length_a   1.000
_cell.length_b   1.000
_cell.length_c   1.000
_cell.angle_alpha   90.00
_cell.angle_beta   90.00
_cell.angle_gamma   90.00
#
_symmetry.space_group_name_H-M   'P 1'
#
loop_
_entity.id
_entity.type
_entity.pdbx_description
1 polymer ?
#
loop_
_entity_poly.entity_id
_entity_poly.type
_entity_poly.pdbx_seq_one_letter_code
_entity_poly.pdbx_strand_id
1 'polypeptide(L)'
;MSDILIFVLVPAVYLALLGLYLSVAPVIAVLRGLALVMELTWRYLRVVDGVLRLRTPEYVVLPPYLPSVERAHRNYFFGPATRDLRQILTLGRRTYLRTVGDTFRRVTTGQFTAPTHHRAFTVPYGLTLYLGLAAGAVAAVPVLALLLALHALAVALAAAGARLIAGILRAADRTVMIARGLPRGMLCPSCFERVPYPAYDCPQASCRRRHTDIRPGTFGLFRRRCACGTRMPTLLLLMSRDTRLSGFCVHVSCGKPMNPDAGHMPELILPLIGGRAAGKTQLMAAMVKSLENTAENGGPAIRLADAESTATQLVLNEVLEIQGNTRPTQKALPRAHSFVLGSGRAERLVHVFDTAGERFVNREETDALRYVREAGTFVFVLDPMAVDAFWTRLDPAGPKVDRSLASTVDPEEVFSRSVQTVRTMGTRLDRARLAVAISKRDLLADQSGLQPERPDDSETAREWLCERLGLRNLAKTMDLEFGEVRFFCTAAVADGKGQVDPSVAEFVDWCLRG
;
A
#
# COMPACT_ATOMS: atom_id res chain seq x y z
N MET A 1 87.94 -14.41 57.88
CA MET A 1 87.84 -13.12 57.14
C MET A 1 87.15 -13.29 55.79
N SER A 2 87.39 -14.41 55.08
CA SER A 2 86.69 -14.78 53.83
C SER A 2 85.17 -14.88 53.98
N ASP A 3 84.67 -15.48 55.07
CA ASP A 3 83.24 -15.74 55.23
C ASP A 3 82.44 -14.45 55.50
N ILE A 4 83.00 -13.55 56.31
CA ILE A 4 82.40 -12.23 56.58
C ILE A 4 82.35 -11.39 55.29
N LEU A 5 83.37 -11.50 54.44
CA LEU A 5 83.40 -10.80 53.15
C LEU A 5 82.29 -11.32 52.24
N ILE A 6 82.07 -12.63 52.15
CA ILE A 6 81.01 -13.21 51.31
C ILE A 6 79.62 -12.87 51.84
N PHE A 7 79.41 -12.93 53.17
CA PHE A 7 78.12 -12.65 53.81
C PHE A 7 77.70 -11.18 53.75
N VAL A 8 78.63 -10.23 53.58
CA VAL A 8 78.32 -8.79 53.46
C VAL A 8 78.38 -8.32 52.01
N LEU A 9 79.38 -8.75 51.24
CA LEU A 9 79.60 -8.29 49.88
C LEU A 9 78.51 -8.83 48.92
N VAL A 10 78.10 -10.10 49.05
CA VAL A 10 77.09 -10.69 48.15
C VAL A 10 75.72 -10.00 48.31
N PRO A 11 75.19 -9.76 49.54
CA PRO A 11 73.98 -8.97 49.71
C PRO A 11 74.13 -7.52 49.27
N ALA A 12 75.27 -6.88 49.54
CA ALA A 12 75.51 -5.50 49.11
C ALA A 12 75.52 -5.34 47.58
N VAL A 13 76.18 -6.27 46.87
CA VAL A 13 76.18 -6.32 45.39
C VAL A 13 74.78 -6.64 44.87
N TYR A 14 74.05 -7.56 45.49
CA TYR A 14 72.67 -7.86 45.10
C TYR A 14 71.75 -6.64 45.29
N LEU A 15 71.86 -5.91 46.39
CA LEU A 15 71.08 -4.69 46.64
C LEU A 15 71.43 -3.57 45.66
N ALA A 16 72.71 -3.42 45.30
CA ALA A 16 73.13 -2.48 44.27
C ALA A 16 72.56 -2.84 42.88
N LEU A 17 72.60 -4.12 42.51
CA LEU A 17 72.01 -4.63 41.26
C LEU A 17 70.47 -4.49 41.26
N LEU A 18 69.83 -4.74 42.40
CA LEU A 18 68.39 -4.54 42.57
C LEU A 18 68.01 -3.06 42.46
N GLY A 19 68.82 -2.16 43.02
CA GLY A 19 68.65 -0.70 42.88
C GLY A 19 68.77 -0.24 41.43
N LEU A 20 69.80 -0.72 40.71
CA LEU A 20 69.94 -0.47 39.27
C LEU A 20 68.73 -1.01 38.49
N TYR A 21 68.29 -2.22 38.80
CA TYR A 21 67.11 -2.83 38.19
C TYR A 21 65.83 -2.02 38.43
N LEU A 22 65.61 -1.53 39.64
CA LEU A 22 64.44 -0.72 40.00
C LEU A 22 64.35 0.58 39.18
N SER A 23 65.47 1.12 38.67
CA SER A 23 65.44 2.28 37.78
C SER A 23 64.94 1.95 36.36
N VAL A 24 65.16 0.71 35.89
CA VAL A 24 64.73 0.23 34.56
C VAL A 24 63.36 -0.48 34.63
N ALA A 25 62.98 -0.98 35.80
CA ALA A 25 61.72 -1.69 36.06
C ALA A 25 60.46 -0.99 35.52
N PRO A 26 60.25 0.34 35.69
CA PRO A 26 59.09 1.03 35.13
C PRO A 26 59.04 0.96 33.61
N VAL A 27 60.19 1.06 32.94
CA VAL A 27 60.28 0.97 31.47
C VAL A 27 59.87 -0.42 31.00
N ILE A 28 60.36 -1.46 31.67
CA ILE A 28 59.99 -2.86 31.37
C ILE A 28 58.48 -3.08 31.56
N ALA A 29 57.92 -2.58 32.67
CA ALA A 29 56.49 -2.68 32.94
C ALA A 29 55.65 -1.97 31.87
N VAL A 30 56.03 -0.75 31.46
CA VAL A 30 55.35 0.01 30.39
C VAL A 30 55.43 -0.73 29.06
N LEU A 31 56.62 -1.18 28.64
CA LEU A 31 56.80 -1.93 27.39
C LEU A 31 55.95 -3.21 27.38
N ARG A 32 55.88 -3.92 28.52
CA ARG A 32 55.05 -5.12 28.62
C ARG A 32 53.56 -4.80 28.54
N GLY A 33 53.12 -3.72 29.20
CA GLY A 33 51.75 -3.23 29.12
C GLY A 33 51.36 -2.84 27.69
N LEU A 34 52.21 -2.08 27.00
CA LEU A 34 52.01 -1.71 25.59
C LEU A 34 51.94 -2.92 24.67
N ALA A 35 52.81 -3.92 24.87
CA ALA A 35 52.77 -5.17 24.12
C ALA A 35 51.44 -5.92 24.31
N LEU A 36 50.90 -5.95 25.54
CA LEU A 36 49.59 -6.56 25.80
C LEU A 36 48.45 -5.77 25.14
N VAL A 37 48.46 -4.44 25.23
CA VAL A 37 47.47 -3.58 24.54
C VAL A 37 47.48 -3.84 23.04
N MET A 38 48.67 -3.89 22.44
CA MET A 38 48.83 -4.18 21.01
C MET A 38 48.32 -5.58 20.64
N GLU A 39 48.62 -6.61 21.44
CA GLU A 39 48.12 -7.97 21.23
C GLU A 39 46.58 -8.03 21.32
N LEU A 40 45.99 -7.37 22.32
CA LEU A 40 44.54 -7.33 22.51
C LEU A 40 43.84 -6.60 21.36
N THR A 41 44.37 -5.46 20.92
CA THR A 41 43.84 -4.70 19.79
C THR A 41 43.94 -5.51 18.50
N TRP A 42 45.08 -6.16 18.24
CA TRP A 42 45.26 -7.02 17.07
C TRP A 42 44.28 -8.19 17.06
N ARG A 43 44.09 -8.87 18.20
CA ARG A 43 43.12 -9.96 18.34
C ARG A 43 41.68 -9.47 18.17
N TYR A 44 41.35 -8.27 18.65
CA TYR A 44 40.04 -7.66 18.42
C TYR A 44 39.79 -7.41 16.93
N LEU A 45 40.77 -6.85 16.21
CA LEU A 45 40.66 -6.65 14.76
C LEU A 45 40.47 -7.98 14.00
N ARG A 46 41.15 -9.06 14.42
CA ARG A 46 40.88 -10.40 13.87
C ARG A 46 39.47 -10.90 14.15
N VAL A 47 38.90 -10.63 15.33
CA VAL A 47 37.51 -10.99 15.63
C VAL A 47 36.55 -10.22 14.72
N VAL A 48 36.80 -8.94 14.50
CA VAL A 48 35.99 -8.12 13.58
C VAL A 48 36.07 -8.67 12.15
N ASP A 49 37.27 -8.93 11.64
CA ASP A 49 37.46 -9.50 10.29
C ASP A 49 36.85 -10.91 10.17
N GLY A 50 37.00 -11.72 11.21
CA GLY A 50 36.42 -13.05 11.33
C GLY A 50 34.90 -13.06 11.26
N VAL A 51 34.23 -12.15 11.99
CA VAL A 51 32.76 -12.03 12.00
C VAL A 51 32.24 -11.42 10.70
N LEU A 52 32.88 -10.38 10.17
CA LEU A 52 32.36 -9.66 9.01
C LEU A 52 32.67 -10.34 7.68
N ARG A 53 33.90 -10.84 7.48
CA ARG A 53 34.38 -11.39 6.20
C ARG A 53 34.45 -12.91 6.19
N LEU A 54 35.19 -13.53 7.10
CA LEU A 54 35.51 -14.97 7.02
C LEU A 54 34.30 -15.86 7.36
N ARG A 55 33.50 -15.47 8.36
CA ARG A 55 32.25 -16.15 8.78
C ARG A 55 32.40 -17.66 9.00
N THR A 56 33.55 -18.11 9.50
CA THR A 56 33.78 -19.52 9.83
C THR A 56 32.98 -19.93 11.08
N PRO A 57 32.75 -21.23 11.33
CA PRO A 57 31.98 -21.71 12.49
C PRO A 57 32.50 -21.20 13.84
N GLU A 58 33.79 -20.88 13.92
CA GLU A 58 34.42 -20.30 15.11
C GLU A 58 33.87 -18.90 15.46
N TYR A 59 33.54 -18.09 14.45
CA TYR A 59 33.04 -16.72 14.63
C TYR A 59 31.50 -16.64 14.65
N VAL A 60 30.79 -17.70 14.25
CA VAL A 60 29.32 -17.75 14.21
C VAL A 60 28.76 -18.42 15.47
N VAL A 61 28.73 -17.67 16.58
CA VAL A 61 28.28 -18.19 17.89
C VAL A 61 26.76 -18.10 18.09
N LEU A 62 26.11 -17.17 17.39
CA LEU A 62 24.65 -16.98 17.47
C LEU A 62 23.99 -17.72 16.28
N PRO A 63 22.80 -18.32 16.42
CA PRO A 63 22.09 -18.97 15.32
C PRO A 63 21.58 -17.94 14.29
N PRO A 64 21.73 -18.16 12.97
CA PRO A 64 21.28 -17.21 11.96
C PRO A 64 19.78 -16.95 12.07
N TYR A 65 19.33 -15.78 11.61
CA TYR A 65 17.89 -15.51 11.50
C TYR A 65 17.27 -16.55 10.56
N LEU A 66 16.43 -17.43 11.10
CA LEU A 66 15.73 -18.45 10.34
C LEU A 66 14.51 -17.82 9.64
N PRO A 67 14.41 -17.94 8.30
CA PRO A 67 13.24 -17.48 7.55
C PRO A 67 11.97 -18.32 7.78
N SER A 68 12.01 -19.36 8.63
CA SER A 68 10.87 -20.24 8.84
C SER A 68 9.72 -19.56 9.58
N VAL A 69 10.03 -18.58 10.44
CA VAL A 69 9.03 -17.72 11.10
C VAL A 69 8.71 -16.49 10.22
N GLU A 70 9.70 -15.99 9.49
CA GLU A 70 9.61 -14.79 8.67
C GLU A 70 9.70 -15.17 7.18
N ARG A 71 8.58 -15.11 6.45
CA ARG A 71 8.43 -15.57 5.05
C ARG A 71 9.51 -15.07 4.05
N ALA A 72 10.37 -14.11 4.44
CA ALA A 72 11.49 -13.58 3.68
C ALA A 72 12.73 -13.34 4.56
N HIS A 73 13.91 -13.27 3.93
CA HIS A 73 15.14 -12.88 4.62
C HIS A 73 15.15 -11.39 4.98
N ARG A 74 15.63 -11.07 6.18
CA ARG A 74 15.88 -9.68 6.60
C ARG A 74 17.05 -9.07 5.81
N ASN A 75 16.90 -7.81 5.45
CA ASN A 75 18.00 -6.99 4.95
C ASN A 75 19.06 -6.82 6.05
N TYR A 76 20.34 -6.77 5.67
CA TYR A 76 21.48 -6.77 6.59
C TYR A 76 21.36 -5.69 7.68
N PHE A 77 20.98 -4.47 7.29
CA PHE A 77 20.87 -3.33 8.20
C PHE A 77 19.66 -3.36 9.16
N PHE A 78 18.75 -4.32 9.00
CA PHE A 78 17.51 -4.44 9.80
C PHE A 78 17.49 -5.68 10.74
N GLY A 79 18.65 -6.30 10.97
CA GLY A 79 18.77 -7.40 11.92
C GLY A 79 20.17 -8.04 11.94
N PRO A 80 20.68 -8.55 10.82
CA PRO A 80 22.01 -9.16 10.78
C PRO A 80 23.14 -8.27 11.31
N ALA A 81 23.16 -6.97 10.99
CA ALA A 81 24.21 -6.06 11.46
C ALA A 81 24.23 -5.89 12.99
N THR A 82 23.06 -5.82 13.65
CA THR A 82 22.98 -5.71 15.11
C THR A 82 23.35 -7.03 15.80
N ARG A 83 23.05 -8.15 15.15
CA ARG A 83 23.51 -9.48 15.57
C ARG A 83 25.03 -9.59 15.47
N ASP A 84 25.63 -9.18 14.36
CA ASP A 84 27.08 -9.25 14.16
C ASP A 84 27.82 -8.37 15.20
N LEU A 85 27.25 -7.21 15.56
CA LEU A 85 27.74 -6.39 16.67
C LEU A 85 27.72 -7.14 18.03
N ARG A 86 26.64 -7.89 18.32
CA ARG A 86 26.57 -8.73 19.53
C ARG A 86 27.58 -9.89 19.48
N GLN A 87 27.86 -10.45 18.30
CA GLN A 87 28.90 -11.47 18.14
C GLN A 87 30.27 -10.89 18.45
N ILE A 88 30.60 -9.73 17.90
CA ILE A 88 31.87 -9.02 18.16
C ILE A 88 32.02 -8.71 19.66
N LEU A 89 30.97 -8.24 20.33
CA LEU A 89 31.00 -8.00 21.77
C LEU A 89 31.27 -9.28 22.57
N THR A 90 30.57 -10.37 22.23
CA THR A 90 30.67 -11.65 22.95
C THR A 90 32.03 -12.30 22.74
N LEU A 91 32.50 -12.37 21.50
CA LEU A 91 33.79 -12.93 21.14
C LEU A 91 34.94 -12.04 21.62
N GLY A 92 34.81 -10.72 21.48
CA GLY A 92 35.79 -9.75 21.99
C GLY A 92 36.00 -9.89 23.50
N ARG A 93 34.91 -9.99 24.28
CA ARG A 93 35.00 -10.23 25.73
C ARG A 93 35.66 -11.57 26.06
N ARG A 94 35.29 -12.65 25.37
CA ARG A 94 35.91 -13.98 25.58
C ARG A 94 37.40 -13.97 25.25
N THR A 95 37.77 -13.38 24.12
CA THR A 95 39.17 -13.26 23.68
C THR A 95 39.97 -12.38 24.63
N TYR A 96 39.41 -11.28 25.12
CA TYR A 96 40.03 -10.43 26.14
C TYR A 96 40.33 -11.23 27.41
N LEU A 97 39.32 -11.88 28.01
CA LEU A 97 39.48 -12.63 29.26
C LEU A 97 40.49 -13.78 29.13
N ARG A 98 40.44 -14.52 28.01
CA ARG A 98 41.40 -15.61 27.74
C ARG A 98 42.81 -15.07 27.56
N THR A 99 43.01 -14.06 26.71
CA THR A 99 44.34 -13.51 26.42
C THR A 99 44.99 -12.94 27.67
N VAL A 100 44.23 -12.19 28.49
CA VAL A 100 44.73 -11.68 29.77
C VAL A 100 45.06 -12.85 30.70
N GLY A 101 44.13 -13.80 30.91
CA GLY A 101 44.34 -14.96 31.79
C GLY A 101 45.54 -15.81 31.39
N ASP A 102 45.69 -16.13 30.11
CA ASP A 102 46.81 -16.93 29.58
C ASP A 102 48.14 -16.20 29.70
N THR A 103 48.12 -14.88 29.55
CA THR A 103 49.34 -14.07 29.66
C THR A 103 49.80 -13.92 31.10
N PHE A 104 48.85 -13.70 32.03
CA PHE A 104 49.14 -13.74 33.47
C PHE A 104 49.67 -15.13 33.86
N ARG A 105 48.99 -16.20 33.46
CA ARG A 105 49.39 -17.59 33.78
C ARG A 105 50.80 -17.91 33.26
N ARG A 106 51.15 -17.49 32.04
CA ARG A 106 52.51 -17.65 31.48
C ARG A 106 53.59 -16.97 32.32
N VAL A 107 53.32 -15.78 32.84
CA VAL A 107 54.24 -15.09 33.76
C VAL A 107 54.29 -15.79 35.12
N THR A 108 53.14 -16.22 35.66
CA THR A 108 53.09 -17.00 36.90
C THR A 108 53.97 -18.24 36.81
N THR A 109 53.80 -19.01 35.73
CA THR A 109 54.53 -20.26 35.55
C THR A 109 56.02 -20.05 35.36
N GLY A 110 56.40 -19.09 34.50
CA GLY A 110 57.79 -18.86 34.14
C GLY A 110 58.63 -18.14 35.19
N GLN A 111 58.01 -17.38 36.11
CA GLN A 111 58.76 -16.55 37.07
C GLN A 111 58.61 -16.99 38.53
N PHE A 112 57.48 -17.62 38.89
CA PHE A 112 57.16 -17.94 40.29
C PHE A 112 57.10 -19.45 40.57
N THR A 113 56.41 -20.24 39.74
CA THR A 113 56.20 -21.67 40.05
C THR A 113 57.31 -22.58 39.50
N ALA A 114 57.80 -22.31 38.29
CA ALA A 114 58.86 -23.07 37.64
C ALA A 114 59.90 -22.12 37.00
N PRO A 115 60.61 -21.31 37.80
CA PRO A 115 61.60 -20.37 37.27
C PRO A 115 62.81 -21.09 36.70
N THR A 116 63.27 -20.63 35.54
CA THR A 116 64.49 -21.14 34.87
C THR A 116 65.79 -20.62 35.52
N HIS A 117 65.71 -19.54 36.28
CA HIS A 117 66.82 -18.89 36.97
C HIS A 117 66.57 -18.81 38.48
N HIS A 118 67.59 -18.39 39.23
CA HIS A 118 67.49 -18.25 40.69
C HIS A 118 66.39 -17.25 41.10
N ARG A 119 65.59 -17.60 42.11
CA ARG A 119 64.39 -16.85 42.54
C ARG A 119 64.66 -15.40 42.90
N ALA A 120 65.87 -15.09 43.37
CA ALA A 120 66.31 -13.73 43.71
C ALA A 120 66.24 -12.75 42.52
N PHE A 121 66.33 -13.23 41.29
CA PHE A 121 66.22 -12.42 40.07
C PHE A 121 64.86 -12.56 39.39
N THR A 122 64.24 -13.74 39.42
CA THR A 122 62.96 -13.98 38.73
C THR A 122 61.77 -13.34 39.44
N VAL A 123 61.78 -13.24 40.78
CA VAL A 123 60.66 -12.66 41.54
C VAL A 123 60.50 -11.15 41.32
N PRO A 124 61.54 -10.31 41.47
CA PRO A 124 61.43 -8.88 41.16
C PRO A 124 61.01 -8.64 39.69
N TYR A 125 61.57 -9.44 38.77
CA TYR A 125 61.20 -9.40 37.36
C TYR A 125 59.75 -9.80 37.10
N GLY A 126 59.28 -10.89 37.71
CA GLY A 126 57.88 -11.31 37.62
C GLY A 126 56.91 -10.27 38.16
N LEU A 127 57.25 -9.57 39.25
CA LEU A 127 56.42 -8.50 39.82
C LEU A 127 56.30 -7.30 38.87
N THR A 128 57.40 -6.88 38.23
CA THR A 128 57.31 -5.78 37.24
C THR A 128 56.50 -6.17 36.01
N LEU A 129 56.61 -7.42 35.55
CA LEU A 129 55.76 -7.93 34.48
C LEU A 129 54.28 -7.96 34.90
N TYR A 130 53.95 -8.34 36.14
CA TYR A 130 52.57 -8.27 36.62
C TYR A 130 52.04 -6.85 36.66
N LEU A 131 52.82 -5.89 37.16
CA LEU A 131 52.44 -4.47 37.17
C LEU A 131 52.18 -3.98 35.73
N GLY A 132 53.08 -4.30 34.81
CA GLY A 132 52.92 -3.96 33.39
C GLY A 132 51.69 -4.60 32.75
N LEU A 133 51.43 -5.89 33.04
CA LEU A 133 50.25 -6.60 32.52
C LEU A 133 48.94 -6.07 33.12
N ALA A 134 48.91 -5.74 34.41
CA ALA A 134 47.73 -5.16 35.06
C ALA A 134 47.42 -3.77 34.49
N ALA A 135 48.44 -2.91 34.39
CA ALA A 135 48.31 -1.59 33.77
C ALA A 135 47.88 -1.69 32.30
N GLY A 136 48.50 -2.60 31.53
CA GLY A 136 48.16 -2.85 30.13
C GLY A 136 46.73 -3.37 29.94
N ALA A 137 46.27 -4.29 30.80
CA ALA A 137 44.90 -4.80 30.75
C ALA A 137 43.87 -3.68 31.00
N VAL A 138 44.10 -2.83 32.01
CA VAL A 138 43.25 -1.67 32.31
C VAL A 138 43.28 -0.65 31.16
N ALA A 139 44.47 -0.35 30.63
CA ALA A 139 44.65 0.60 29.53
C ALA A 139 44.03 0.11 28.20
N ALA A 140 43.92 -1.21 27.98
CA ALA A 140 43.29 -1.76 26.79
C ALA A 140 41.77 -1.58 26.78
N VAL A 141 41.11 -1.54 27.95
CA VAL A 141 39.65 -1.40 28.05
C VAL A 141 39.10 -0.17 27.32
N PRO A 142 39.58 1.07 27.55
CA PRO A 142 39.06 2.24 26.85
C PRO A 142 39.33 2.19 25.34
N VAL A 143 40.47 1.64 24.91
CA VAL A 143 40.81 1.49 23.49
C VAL A 143 39.83 0.55 22.79
N LEU A 144 39.59 -0.63 23.37
CA LEU A 144 38.64 -1.61 22.83
C LEU A 144 37.20 -1.11 22.89
N ALA A 145 36.82 -0.41 23.97
CA ALA A 145 35.51 0.22 24.11
C ALA A 145 35.27 1.28 23.03
N LEU A 146 36.28 2.13 22.74
CA LEU A 146 36.22 3.11 21.66
C LEU A 146 36.06 2.44 20.29
N LEU A 147 36.84 1.39 20.01
CA LEU A 147 36.71 0.65 18.75
C LEU A 147 35.32 0.02 18.59
N LEU A 148 34.77 -0.57 19.65
CA LEU A 148 33.41 -1.10 19.64
C LEU A 148 32.37 -0.01 19.45
N ALA A 149 32.53 1.14 20.12
CA ALA A 149 31.63 2.28 19.99
C ALA A 149 31.63 2.84 18.56
N LEU A 150 32.80 2.96 17.92
CA LEU A 150 32.92 3.37 16.52
C LEU A 150 32.22 2.38 15.57
N HIS A 151 32.36 1.07 15.80
CA HIS A 151 31.65 0.05 15.03
C HIS A 151 30.13 0.12 15.25
N ALA A 152 29.69 0.29 16.49
CA ALA A 152 28.29 0.44 16.82
C ALA A 152 27.69 1.69 16.16
N LEU A 153 28.41 2.81 16.17
CA LEU A 153 28.02 4.05 15.49
C LEU A 153 27.91 3.84 13.98
N ALA A 154 28.89 3.19 13.34
CA ALA A 154 28.85 2.90 11.91
C ALA A 154 27.63 2.03 11.53
N VAL A 155 27.33 1.00 12.33
CA VAL A 155 26.12 0.17 12.14
C VAL A 155 24.85 0.99 12.35
N ALA A 156 24.81 1.86 13.37
CA ALA A 156 23.66 2.71 13.65
C ALA A 156 23.40 3.70 12.50
N LEU A 157 24.44 4.36 11.99
CA LEU A 157 24.36 5.28 10.86
C LEU A 157 23.91 4.57 9.58
N ALA A 158 24.49 3.39 9.28
CA ALA A 158 24.08 2.61 8.12
C ALA A 158 22.62 2.13 8.22
N ALA A 159 22.18 1.73 9.42
CA ALA A 159 20.81 1.32 9.67
C ALA A 159 19.83 2.52 9.64
N ALA A 160 20.25 3.71 10.09
CA ALA A 160 19.47 4.93 9.96
C ALA A 160 19.35 5.34 8.49
N GLY A 161 20.45 5.33 7.73
CA GLY A 161 20.45 5.59 6.29
C GLY A 161 19.56 4.62 5.52
N ALA A 162 19.61 3.32 5.84
CA ALA A 162 18.72 2.33 5.23
C ALA A 162 17.24 2.58 5.56
N ARG A 163 16.90 3.01 6.78
CA ARG A 163 15.53 3.40 7.15
C ARG A 163 15.08 4.66 6.42
N LEU A 164 15.96 5.66 6.30
CA LEU A 164 15.69 6.89 5.57
C LEU A 164 15.41 6.59 4.09
N ILE A 165 16.28 5.80 3.44
CA ILE A 165 16.07 5.37 2.05
C ILE A 165 14.75 4.59 1.92
N ALA A 166 14.45 3.67 2.83
CA ALA A 166 13.16 2.96 2.81
C ALA A 166 11.97 3.92 2.94
N GLY A 167 12.07 4.95 3.79
CA GLY A 167 11.07 6.00 3.95
C GLY A 167 10.88 6.81 2.68
N ILE A 168 11.97 7.28 2.06
CA ILE A 168 11.95 8.03 0.80
C ILE A 168 11.32 7.19 -0.32
N LEU A 169 11.70 5.93 -0.45
CA LEU A 169 11.16 5.04 -1.47
C LEU A 169 9.66 4.76 -1.26
N ARG A 170 9.22 4.59 -0.01
CA ARG A 170 7.79 4.47 0.33
C ARG A 170 7.02 5.75 0.01
N ALA A 171 7.61 6.91 0.29
CA ALA A 171 7.01 8.20 -0.02
C ALA A 171 6.90 8.37 -1.55
N ALA A 172 7.93 8.03 -2.32
CA ALA A 172 7.90 8.07 -3.78
C ALA A 172 6.79 7.17 -4.36
N ASP A 173 6.65 5.94 -3.85
CA ASP A 173 5.60 5.00 -4.26
C ASP A 173 4.20 5.56 -3.93
N ARG A 174 4.04 6.14 -2.73
CA ARG A 174 2.80 6.83 -2.31
C ARG A 174 2.48 8.02 -3.21
N THR A 175 3.46 8.87 -3.50
CA THR A 175 3.30 10.04 -4.38
C THR A 175 2.86 9.62 -5.77
N VAL A 176 3.39 8.51 -6.29
CA VAL A 176 2.99 7.99 -7.59
C VAL A 176 1.58 7.42 -7.57
N MET A 177 1.18 6.73 -6.51
CA MET A 177 -0.23 6.30 -6.36
C MET A 177 -1.18 7.50 -6.29
N ILE A 178 -0.79 8.58 -5.58
CA ILE A 178 -1.58 9.81 -5.52
C ILE A 178 -1.67 10.48 -6.90
N ALA A 179 -0.53 10.60 -7.60
CA ALA A 179 -0.48 11.19 -8.95
C ALA A 179 -1.30 10.40 -9.98
N ARG A 180 -1.52 9.10 -9.75
CA ARG A 180 -2.40 8.24 -10.56
C ARG A 180 -3.87 8.24 -10.10
N GLY A 181 -4.26 9.11 -9.18
CA GLY A 181 -5.64 9.19 -8.69
C GLY A 181 -6.04 8.07 -7.72
N LEU A 182 -5.07 7.41 -7.07
CA LEU A 182 -5.31 6.30 -6.12
C LEU A 182 -4.85 6.62 -4.68
N PRO A 183 -5.23 7.76 -4.08
CA PRO A 183 -4.75 8.16 -2.75
C PRO A 183 -5.26 7.24 -1.61
N ARG A 184 -6.38 6.54 -1.84
CA ARG A 184 -7.04 5.64 -0.87
C ARG A 184 -6.76 4.16 -1.13
N GLY A 185 -5.90 3.82 -2.09
CA GLY A 185 -5.62 2.44 -2.50
C GLY A 185 -6.52 1.95 -3.64
N MET A 186 -6.42 0.66 -3.94
CA MET A 186 -7.09 -0.01 -5.05
C MET A 186 -8.38 -0.68 -4.58
N LEU A 187 -9.41 -0.70 -5.42
CA LEU A 187 -10.60 -1.47 -5.11
C LEU A 187 -10.36 -2.95 -5.39
N CYS A 188 -10.81 -3.83 -4.49
CA CYS A 188 -10.81 -5.27 -4.77
C CYS A 188 -12.08 -5.66 -5.56
N PRO A 189 -11.97 -6.33 -6.71
CA PRO A 189 -13.13 -6.72 -7.53
C PRO A 189 -13.98 -7.84 -6.91
N SER A 190 -13.59 -8.40 -5.77
CA SER A 190 -14.33 -9.49 -5.13
C SER A 190 -14.91 -9.14 -3.76
N CYS A 191 -14.24 -8.27 -2.98
CA CYS A 191 -14.76 -7.83 -1.68
C CYS A 191 -15.11 -6.35 -1.61
N PHE A 192 -14.77 -5.58 -2.65
CA PHE A 192 -15.14 -4.17 -2.80
C PHE A 192 -14.67 -3.29 -1.64
N GLU A 193 -13.59 -3.70 -1.00
CA GLU A 193 -12.88 -2.93 0.00
C GLU A 193 -11.61 -2.37 -0.62
N ARG A 194 -11.28 -1.13 -0.26
CA ARG A 194 -10.04 -0.51 -0.70
C ARG A 194 -8.84 -1.18 -0.02
N VAL A 195 -7.98 -1.76 -0.84
CA VAL A 195 -6.72 -2.37 -0.46
C VAL A 195 -5.63 -1.30 -0.62
N PRO A 196 -5.03 -0.80 0.49
CA PRO A 196 -3.98 0.22 0.42
C PRO A 196 -2.74 -0.27 -0.31
N TYR A 197 -2.43 -1.56 -0.17
CA TYR A 197 -1.31 -2.22 -0.80
C TYR A 197 -1.61 -3.73 -0.86
N PRO A 198 -1.46 -4.42 -2.00
CA PRO A 198 -1.91 -5.79 -2.15
C PRO A 198 -0.83 -6.76 -1.68
N ALA A 199 -1.25 -7.98 -1.37
CA ALA A 199 -0.33 -9.08 -1.09
C ALA A 199 0.18 -9.67 -2.41
N TYR A 200 1.41 -10.17 -2.43
CA TYR A 200 2.00 -10.78 -3.62
C TYR A 200 2.54 -12.17 -3.32
N ASP A 201 2.32 -13.10 -4.23
CA ASP A 201 2.92 -14.42 -4.14
C ASP A 201 4.33 -14.41 -4.73
N CYS A 202 5.20 -15.27 -4.20
CA CYS A 202 6.55 -15.46 -4.73
C CYS A 202 6.47 -15.92 -6.20
N PRO A 203 7.21 -15.30 -7.14
CA PRO A 203 7.16 -15.66 -8.56
C PRO A 203 7.70 -17.07 -8.85
N GLN A 204 8.39 -17.67 -7.87
CA GLN A 204 8.88 -19.04 -8.00
C GLN A 204 7.73 -20.04 -7.88
N ALA A 205 7.53 -20.82 -8.96
CA ALA A 205 6.44 -21.80 -9.07
C ALA A 205 6.41 -22.85 -7.94
N SER A 206 7.59 -23.27 -7.46
CA SER A 206 7.70 -24.25 -6.36
C SER A 206 7.50 -23.67 -4.96
N CYS A 207 7.46 -22.34 -4.80
CA CYS A 207 7.37 -21.70 -3.50
C CYS A 207 5.98 -21.09 -3.26
N ARG A 208 5.50 -20.23 -4.18
CA ARG A 208 4.21 -19.50 -4.11
C ARG A 208 3.84 -18.93 -2.74
N ARG A 209 4.81 -18.64 -1.87
CA ARG A 209 4.55 -18.08 -0.54
C ARG A 209 3.99 -16.67 -0.67
N ARG A 210 2.91 -16.40 0.06
CA ARG A 210 2.25 -15.10 0.09
C ARG A 210 2.93 -14.10 0.99
N HIS A 211 3.21 -12.93 0.45
CA HIS A 211 3.81 -11.79 1.14
C HIS A 211 2.80 -10.65 1.25
N THR A 212 2.35 -10.36 2.48
CA THR A 212 1.33 -9.32 2.76
C THR A 212 1.85 -7.90 2.56
N ASP A 213 3.15 -7.68 2.77
CA ASP A 213 3.79 -6.38 2.56
C ASP A 213 5.16 -6.60 1.92
N ILE A 214 5.33 -6.16 0.67
CA ILE A 214 6.60 -6.19 -0.08
C ILE A 214 7.31 -4.83 -0.11
N ARG A 215 6.76 -3.79 0.51
CA ARG A 215 7.31 -2.42 0.47
C ARG A 215 8.74 -2.36 1.02
N PRO A 216 9.55 -1.36 0.62
CA PRO A 216 10.91 -1.17 1.12
C PRO A 216 10.98 -1.18 2.64
N GLY A 217 11.95 -1.85 3.24
CA GLY A 217 12.13 -1.89 4.70
C GLY A 217 12.90 -3.11 5.18
N THR A 218 12.38 -3.76 6.23
CA THR A 218 13.05 -4.85 6.97
C THR A 218 13.52 -5.99 6.08
N PHE A 219 12.77 -6.33 5.03
CA PHE A 219 13.03 -7.50 4.18
C PHE A 219 13.73 -7.16 2.85
N GLY A 220 14.08 -5.89 2.62
CA GLY A 220 14.73 -5.41 1.39
C GLY A 220 14.44 -3.94 1.11
N LEU A 221 15.39 -3.21 0.53
CA LEU A 221 15.18 -1.82 0.12
C LEU A 221 14.57 -1.74 -1.27
N PHE A 222 15.30 -2.16 -2.30
CA PHE A 222 14.83 -2.19 -3.70
C PHE A 222 14.33 -3.57 -4.14
N ARG A 223 14.92 -4.61 -3.55
CA ARG A 223 14.54 -6.00 -3.77
C ARG A 223 14.53 -6.73 -2.43
N ARG A 224 13.52 -7.55 -2.22
CA ARG A 224 13.42 -8.47 -1.09
C ARG A 224 13.78 -9.88 -1.52
N ARG A 225 14.29 -10.70 -0.61
CA ARG A 225 14.62 -12.10 -0.87
C ARG A 225 13.63 -13.00 -0.15
N CYS A 226 12.82 -13.76 -0.88
CA CYS A 226 11.96 -14.79 -0.30
C CYS A 226 12.80 -15.86 0.41
N ALA A 227 12.22 -16.59 1.35
CA ALA A 227 12.88 -17.73 2.01
C ALA A 227 13.32 -18.84 1.03
N CYS A 228 12.71 -18.95 -0.16
CA CYS A 228 13.19 -19.84 -1.24
C CYS A 228 14.41 -19.31 -2.00
N GLY A 229 14.90 -18.10 -1.66
CA GLY A 229 16.05 -17.47 -2.30
C GLY A 229 15.73 -16.51 -3.45
N THR A 230 14.51 -16.57 -4.01
CA THR A 230 14.07 -15.73 -5.13
C THR A 230 13.96 -14.26 -4.74
N ARG A 231 14.39 -13.36 -5.63
CA ARG A 231 14.33 -11.90 -5.44
C ARG A 231 13.05 -11.33 -6.02
N MET A 232 12.36 -10.50 -5.25
CA MET A 232 11.15 -9.79 -5.69
C MET A 232 11.39 -8.27 -5.58
N PRO A 233 10.86 -7.45 -6.51
CA PRO A 233 10.87 -6.01 -6.37
C PRO A 233 10.07 -5.59 -5.13
N THR A 234 10.41 -4.44 -4.55
CA THR A 234 9.69 -3.87 -3.39
C THR A 234 8.83 -2.66 -3.73
N LEU A 235 9.01 -2.08 -4.92
CA LEU A 235 8.36 -0.85 -5.38
C LEU A 235 7.44 -1.13 -6.55
N LEU A 236 6.21 -0.63 -6.52
CA LEU A 236 5.26 -0.75 -7.63
C LEU A 236 5.78 -0.01 -8.87
N LEU A 237 6.48 1.11 -8.67
CA LEU A 237 7.17 1.87 -9.70
C LEU A 237 8.20 1.07 -10.51
N LEU A 238 8.88 0.11 -9.88
CA LEU A 238 9.89 -0.71 -10.52
C LEU A 238 9.31 -2.01 -11.11
N MET A 239 8.01 -2.25 -10.94
CA MET A 239 7.34 -3.37 -11.59
C MET A 239 7.06 -3.00 -13.04
N SER A 240 7.87 -3.55 -13.95
CA SER A 240 7.61 -3.49 -15.38
C SER A 240 6.40 -4.36 -15.74
N ARG A 241 5.81 -4.15 -16.93
CA ARG A 241 4.71 -4.99 -17.45
C ARG A 241 5.04 -6.49 -17.41
N ASP A 242 6.30 -6.86 -17.66
CA ASP A 242 6.75 -8.27 -17.69
C ASP A 242 7.05 -8.86 -16.31
N THR A 243 7.17 -8.02 -15.28
CA THR A 243 7.45 -8.46 -13.89
C THR A 243 6.24 -8.29 -12.97
N ARG A 244 5.05 -8.14 -13.55
CA ARG A 244 3.76 -8.05 -12.84
C ARG A 244 3.54 -9.31 -12.02
N LEU A 245 3.70 -9.17 -10.70
CA LEU A 245 3.27 -10.19 -9.75
C LEU A 245 1.76 -10.07 -9.58
N SER A 246 1.06 -11.20 -9.56
CA SER A 246 -0.37 -11.22 -9.28
C SER A 246 -0.62 -10.71 -7.85
N GLY A 247 -1.33 -9.59 -7.74
CA GLY A 247 -1.76 -9.04 -6.46
C GLY A 247 -2.93 -9.83 -5.89
N PHE A 248 -3.01 -9.92 -4.57
CA PHE A 248 -4.10 -10.55 -3.84
C PHE A 248 -4.64 -9.60 -2.79
N CYS A 249 -5.94 -9.71 -2.52
CA CYS A 249 -6.57 -8.94 -1.47
C CYS A 249 -6.01 -9.30 -0.10
N VAL A 250 -5.69 -8.29 0.72
CA VAL A 250 -5.15 -8.45 2.09
C VAL A 250 -6.24 -8.71 3.13
N HIS A 251 -7.50 -8.45 2.80
CA HIS A 251 -8.63 -8.68 3.70
C HIS A 251 -8.84 -10.19 3.90
N VAL A 252 -8.91 -10.59 5.17
CA VAL A 252 -8.99 -12.01 5.59
C VAL A 252 -10.25 -12.69 5.04
N SER A 253 -11.34 -11.93 4.90
CA SER A 253 -12.62 -12.39 4.33
C SER A 253 -12.57 -12.67 2.83
N CYS A 254 -11.56 -12.19 2.11
CA CYS A 254 -11.49 -12.28 0.65
C CYS A 254 -10.35 -13.15 0.14
N GLY A 255 -9.09 -12.71 0.31
CA GLY A 255 -7.90 -13.43 -0.16
C GLY A 255 -7.81 -13.73 -1.67
N LYS A 256 -8.79 -13.31 -2.48
CA LYS A 256 -8.91 -13.53 -3.93
C LYS A 256 -7.89 -12.70 -4.74
N PRO A 257 -7.52 -13.16 -5.95
CA PRO A 257 -6.63 -12.41 -6.84
C PRO A 257 -7.26 -11.08 -7.25
N MET A 258 -6.44 -10.04 -7.32
CA MET A 258 -6.81 -8.74 -7.86
C MET A 258 -6.50 -8.72 -9.35
N ASN A 259 -7.20 -7.85 -10.10
CA ASN A 259 -6.91 -7.65 -11.52
C ASN A 259 -5.42 -7.26 -11.66
N PRO A 260 -4.65 -7.86 -12.59
CA PRO A 260 -3.26 -7.48 -12.84
C PRO A 260 -3.06 -6.00 -13.19
N ASP A 261 -4.10 -5.31 -13.66
CA ASP A 261 -4.08 -3.85 -13.91
C ASP A 261 -4.60 -3.01 -12.72
N ALA A 262 -5.03 -3.64 -11.62
CA ALA A 262 -5.40 -2.94 -10.39
C ALA A 262 -4.20 -2.13 -9.88
N GLY A 263 -4.41 -0.83 -9.60
CA GLY A 263 -3.35 0.08 -9.14
C GLY A 263 -2.73 0.96 -10.21
N HIS A 264 -3.21 0.85 -11.45
CA HIS A 264 -2.71 1.64 -12.58
C HIS A 264 -3.68 2.71 -13.08
N MET A 265 -4.99 2.47 -12.95
CA MET A 265 -6.05 3.41 -13.34
C MET A 265 -7.02 3.62 -12.18
N PRO A 266 -7.51 4.85 -11.95
CA PRO A 266 -8.58 5.10 -10.99
C PRO A 266 -9.86 4.42 -11.45
N GLU A 267 -10.61 3.87 -10.49
CA GLU A 267 -11.92 3.24 -10.72
C GLU A 267 -13.03 4.21 -10.31
N LEU A 268 -14.02 4.39 -11.18
CA LEU A 268 -15.22 5.19 -10.95
C LEU A 268 -16.46 4.28 -11.03
N ILE A 269 -17.31 4.34 -10.01
CA ILE A 269 -18.53 3.54 -9.91
C ILE A 269 -19.74 4.47 -10.03
N LEU A 270 -20.63 4.19 -10.99
CA LEU A 270 -21.88 4.92 -11.23
C LEU A 270 -23.08 3.99 -11.04
N PRO A 271 -23.74 3.99 -9.87
CA PRO A 271 -25.00 3.32 -9.67
C PRO A 271 -26.16 4.16 -10.24
N LEU A 272 -26.99 3.54 -11.09
CA LEU A 272 -28.25 4.09 -11.57
C LEU A 272 -29.40 3.62 -10.68
N ILE A 273 -30.09 4.57 -10.07
CA ILE A 273 -31.23 4.38 -9.15
C ILE A 273 -32.48 4.94 -9.82
N GLY A 274 -33.65 4.34 -9.61
CA GLY A 274 -34.91 4.83 -10.17
C GLY A 274 -35.99 3.76 -10.18
N GLY A 275 -37.24 4.17 -10.47
CA GLY A 275 -38.38 3.26 -10.54
C GLY A 275 -38.23 2.19 -11.64
N ARG A 276 -39.08 1.15 -11.59
CA ARG A 276 -39.21 0.22 -12.72
C ARG A 276 -39.82 0.98 -13.90
N ALA A 277 -39.32 0.77 -15.12
CA ALA A 277 -39.71 1.52 -16.32
C ALA A 277 -39.38 3.03 -16.30
N ALA A 278 -38.54 3.50 -15.36
CA ALA A 278 -38.08 4.89 -15.35
C ALA A 278 -37.09 5.24 -16.48
N GLY A 279 -36.57 4.24 -17.21
CA GLY A 279 -35.62 4.44 -18.32
C GLY A 279 -34.14 4.22 -17.96
N LYS A 280 -33.82 3.61 -16.81
CA LYS A 280 -32.41 3.36 -16.39
C LYS A 280 -31.58 2.60 -17.41
N THR A 281 -32.11 1.50 -17.94
CA THR A 281 -31.39 0.65 -18.90
C THR A 281 -31.17 1.37 -20.22
N GLN A 282 -32.17 2.14 -20.69
CA GLN A 282 -32.03 2.99 -21.88
C GLN A 282 -31.00 4.09 -21.66
N LEU A 283 -31.03 4.75 -20.49
CA LEU A 283 -30.03 5.76 -20.14
C LEU A 283 -28.62 5.15 -20.09
N MET A 284 -28.44 3.98 -19.48
CA MET A 284 -27.15 3.27 -19.47
C MET A 284 -26.65 2.98 -20.89
N ALA A 285 -27.53 2.50 -21.77
CA ALA A 285 -27.18 2.27 -23.17
C ALA A 285 -26.77 3.58 -23.86
N ALA A 286 -27.58 4.64 -23.69
CA ALA A 286 -27.33 5.96 -24.27
C ALA A 286 -26.02 6.57 -23.76
N MET A 287 -25.65 6.35 -22.50
CA MET A 287 -24.37 6.77 -21.93
C MET A 287 -23.20 6.08 -22.63
N VAL A 288 -23.24 4.75 -22.76
CA VAL A 288 -22.19 3.97 -23.43
C VAL A 288 -22.06 4.39 -24.90
N LYS A 289 -23.19 4.58 -25.58
CA LYS A 289 -23.20 4.99 -26.99
C LYS A 289 -22.73 6.44 -27.18
N SER A 290 -23.11 7.35 -26.28
CA SER A 290 -22.62 8.73 -26.29
C SER A 290 -21.10 8.79 -26.11
N LEU A 291 -20.56 7.92 -25.26
CA LEU A 291 -19.12 7.78 -25.09
C LEU A 291 -18.47 7.27 -26.38
N GLU A 292 -18.99 6.23 -27.03
CA GLU A 292 -18.48 5.75 -28.33
C GLU A 292 -18.45 6.85 -29.38
N ASN A 293 -19.57 7.56 -29.56
CA ASN A 293 -19.67 8.65 -30.53
C ASN A 293 -18.67 9.77 -30.21
N THR A 294 -18.42 10.03 -28.92
CA THR A 294 -17.40 11.00 -28.49
C THR A 294 -16.00 10.52 -28.85
N ALA A 295 -15.69 9.23 -28.69
CA ALA A 295 -14.41 8.65 -29.08
C ALA A 295 -14.19 8.68 -30.60
N GLU A 296 -15.23 8.39 -31.40
CA GLU A 296 -15.20 8.48 -32.86
C GLU A 296 -14.95 9.92 -33.35
N ASN A 297 -15.47 10.91 -32.63
CA ASN A 297 -15.30 12.33 -32.93
C ASN A 297 -14.00 12.94 -32.36
N GLY A 298 -13.01 12.11 -31.97
CA GLY A 298 -11.69 12.54 -31.49
C GLY A 298 -11.61 12.80 -29.98
N GLY A 299 -12.63 12.41 -29.22
CA GLY A 299 -12.64 12.42 -27.76
C GLY A 299 -11.89 11.23 -27.13
N PRO A 300 -12.03 11.02 -25.81
CA PRO A 300 -11.30 9.98 -25.09
C PRO A 300 -11.60 8.58 -25.64
N ALA A 301 -10.56 7.80 -25.96
CA ALA A 301 -10.72 6.44 -26.47
C ALA A 301 -11.45 5.56 -25.45
N ILE A 302 -12.29 4.63 -25.93
CA ILE A 302 -13.01 3.68 -25.08
C ILE A 302 -12.60 2.27 -25.46
N ARG A 303 -12.31 1.48 -24.43
CA ARG A 303 -12.04 0.06 -24.58
C ARG A 303 -12.86 -0.71 -23.57
N LEU A 304 -13.62 -1.70 -24.02
CA LEU A 304 -14.35 -2.60 -23.15
C LEU A 304 -13.37 -3.36 -22.24
N ALA A 305 -13.75 -3.52 -20.97
CA ALA A 305 -12.87 -4.11 -19.98
C ALA A 305 -12.78 -5.65 -20.08
N ASP A 306 -13.83 -6.30 -20.58
CA ASP A 306 -13.96 -7.76 -20.68
C ASP A 306 -14.83 -8.20 -21.88
N ALA A 307 -14.78 -9.51 -22.19
CA ALA A 307 -15.56 -10.11 -23.28
C ALA A 307 -17.08 -10.18 -22.99
N GLU A 308 -17.46 -10.15 -21.71
CA GLU A 308 -18.87 -10.10 -21.27
C GLU A 308 -19.50 -8.74 -21.59
N SER A 309 -18.74 -7.65 -21.41
CA SER A 309 -19.15 -6.29 -21.82
C SER A 309 -19.34 -6.19 -23.33
N THR A 310 -18.59 -6.95 -24.14
CA THR A 310 -18.77 -7.00 -25.60
C THR A 310 -20.11 -7.60 -26.02
N ALA A 311 -20.52 -8.71 -25.41
CA ALA A 311 -21.84 -9.31 -25.66
C ALA A 311 -22.99 -8.41 -25.17
N THR A 312 -22.76 -7.71 -24.06
CA THR A 312 -23.71 -6.75 -23.46
C THR A 312 -23.95 -5.54 -24.37
N GLN A 313 -22.90 -5.03 -25.00
CA GLN A 313 -22.96 -3.84 -25.87
C GLN A 313 -23.83 -4.07 -27.10
N LEU A 314 -23.80 -5.28 -27.69
CA LEU A 314 -24.68 -5.65 -28.81
C LEU A 314 -26.16 -5.58 -28.41
N VAL A 315 -26.49 -6.05 -27.21
CA VAL A 315 -27.86 -5.99 -26.66
C VAL A 315 -28.26 -4.56 -26.31
N LEU A 316 -27.34 -3.73 -25.81
CA LEU A 316 -27.60 -2.33 -25.49
C LEU A 316 -27.86 -1.49 -26.74
N ASN A 317 -27.13 -1.73 -27.83
CA ASN A 317 -27.36 -1.06 -29.11
C ASN A 317 -28.73 -1.45 -29.70
N GLU A 318 -29.11 -2.73 -29.62
CA GLU A 318 -30.45 -3.20 -30.03
C GLU A 318 -31.57 -2.52 -29.22
N VAL A 319 -31.36 -2.28 -27.91
CA VAL A 319 -32.33 -1.59 -27.05
C VAL A 319 -32.49 -0.11 -27.41
N LEU A 320 -31.44 0.56 -27.90
CA LEU A 320 -31.51 1.97 -28.35
C LEU A 320 -32.15 2.13 -29.73
N GLU A 321 -32.00 1.14 -30.61
CA GLU A 321 -32.56 1.17 -31.96
C GLU A 321 -34.08 0.93 -31.99
N ILE A 322 -34.64 0.29 -30.96
CA ILE A 322 -36.09 0.11 -30.81
C ILE A 322 -36.73 1.42 -30.34
N GLN A 323 -36.97 2.33 -31.28
CA GLN A 323 -37.74 3.55 -31.03
C GLN A 323 -39.15 3.22 -30.52
N GLY A 324 -39.50 3.75 -29.35
CA GLY A 324 -40.89 3.91 -28.92
C GLY A 324 -41.60 2.72 -28.26
N ASN A 325 -40.96 1.58 -27.97
CA ASN A 325 -41.62 0.51 -27.21
C ASN A 325 -40.64 -0.46 -26.56
N THR A 326 -40.25 -0.19 -25.31
CA THR A 326 -39.63 -1.22 -24.47
C THR A 326 -40.57 -1.57 -23.33
N ARG A 327 -41.34 -2.64 -23.55
CA ARG A 327 -41.92 -3.43 -22.46
C ARG A 327 -40.81 -3.82 -21.47
N PRO A 328 -41.13 -4.05 -20.18
CA PRO A 328 -40.15 -4.46 -19.18
C PRO A 328 -39.29 -5.61 -19.69
N THR A 329 -37.98 -5.42 -19.67
CA THR A 329 -37.00 -6.27 -20.33
C THR A 329 -37.07 -7.71 -19.78
N GLN A 330 -37.52 -8.66 -20.61
CA GLN A 330 -37.68 -10.08 -20.23
C GLN A 330 -36.37 -10.89 -20.25
N LYS A 331 -35.31 -10.38 -20.87
CA LYS A 331 -33.98 -11.00 -20.81
C LYS A 331 -33.22 -10.47 -19.60
N ALA A 332 -32.55 -11.36 -18.87
CA ALA A 332 -31.65 -10.99 -17.78
C ALA A 332 -30.45 -10.22 -18.35
N LEU A 333 -30.56 -8.88 -18.42
CA LEU A 333 -29.42 -8.05 -18.76
C LEU A 333 -28.38 -8.10 -17.64
N PRO A 334 -27.09 -8.00 -18.00
CA PRO A 334 -25.99 -8.14 -17.05
C PRO A 334 -25.97 -6.99 -16.04
N ARG A 335 -25.50 -7.33 -14.84
CA ARG A 335 -25.60 -6.53 -13.61
C ARG A 335 -24.73 -5.26 -13.62
N ALA A 336 -23.72 -5.20 -14.50
CA ALA A 336 -22.72 -4.15 -14.56
C ALA A 336 -22.11 -4.07 -15.95
N HIS A 337 -21.83 -2.86 -16.44
CA HIS A 337 -21.06 -2.63 -17.66
C HIS A 337 -19.76 -1.91 -17.33
N SER A 338 -18.63 -2.45 -17.80
CA SER A 338 -17.30 -1.98 -17.42
C SER A 338 -16.48 -1.57 -18.65
N PHE A 339 -15.98 -0.34 -18.66
CA PHE A 339 -15.16 0.18 -19.76
C PHE A 339 -14.00 1.02 -19.26
N VAL A 340 -12.92 1.02 -20.03
CA VAL A 340 -11.75 1.86 -19.84
C VAL A 340 -11.92 3.10 -20.71
N LEU A 341 -11.91 4.28 -20.08
CA LEU A 341 -12.02 5.58 -20.73
C LEU A 341 -10.67 6.29 -20.76
N GLY A 342 -10.29 6.83 -21.91
CA GLY A 342 -9.06 7.58 -22.13
C GLY A 342 -7.94 6.76 -22.77
N SER A 343 -6.78 7.40 -22.96
CA SER A 343 -5.60 6.76 -23.53
C SER A 343 -4.34 7.09 -22.72
N GLY A 344 -3.47 6.09 -22.53
CA GLY A 344 -2.16 6.29 -21.92
C GLY A 344 -2.22 6.55 -20.41
N ARG A 345 -1.79 7.74 -19.96
CA ARG A 345 -1.67 8.06 -18.52
C ARG A 345 -2.96 8.56 -17.87
N ALA A 346 -4.01 8.80 -18.66
CA ALA A 346 -5.31 9.30 -18.20
C ALA A 346 -6.42 8.23 -18.27
N GLU A 347 -6.07 6.96 -18.43
CA GLU A 347 -7.02 5.86 -18.43
C GLU A 347 -7.75 5.78 -17.08
N ARG A 348 -9.08 5.66 -17.12
CA ARG A 348 -9.94 5.42 -15.96
C ARG A 348 -10.82 4.20 -16.22
N LEU A 349 -11.01 3.35 -15.23
CA LEU A 349 -11.95 2.24 -15.32
C LEU A 349 -13.30 2.71 -14.77
N VAL A 350 -14.34 2.65 -15.59
CA VAL A 350 -15.69 3.07 -15.23
C VAL A 350 -16.59 1.85 -15.15
N HIS A 351 -17.30 1.71 -14.04
CA HIS A 351 -18.29 0.67 -13.81
C HIS A 351 -19.68 1.30 -13.67
N VAL A 352 -20.57 0.98 -14.60
CA VAL A 352 -21.96 1.46 -14.61
C VAL A 352 -22.86 0.32 -14.15
N PHE A 353 -23.64 0.55 -13.10
CA PHE A 353 -24.52 -0.46 -12.49
C PHE A 353 -25.98 -0.05 -12.62
N ASP A 354 -26.80 -0.88 -13.28
CA ASP A 354 -28.25 -0.73 -13.27
C ASP A 354 -28.80 -1.33 -11.96
N THR A 355 -29.09 -0.48 -10.98
CA THR A 355 -29.78 -0.94 -9.76
C THR A 355 -31.27 -1.03 -10.08
N ALA A 356 -31.74 -2.23 -10.42
CA ALA A 356 -33.16 -2.50 -10.52
C ALA A 356 -33.79 -2.19 -9.14
N GLY A 357 -34.64 -1.16 -9.06
CA GLY A 357 -35.19 -0.59 -7.82
C GLY A 357 -36.06 -1.54 -6.99
N GLU A 358 -36.25 -2.78 -7.43
CA GLU A 358 -37.01 -3.84 -6.76
C GLU A 358 -36.09 -4.92 -6.15
N ARG A 359 -34.78 -4.89 -6.42
CA ARG A 359 -33.86 -5.96 -6.02
C ARG A 359 -33.14 -5.75 -4.68
N PHE A 360 -33.48 -4.68 -3.97
CA PHE A 360 -33.00 -4.44 -2.59
C PHE A 360 -33.56 -5.42 -1.54
N VAL A 361 -34.41 -6.37 -1.96
CA VAL A 361 -35.15 -7.27 -1.05
C VAL A 361 -34.44 -8.62 -0.80
N ASN A 362 -33.60 -9.11 -1.73
CA ASN A 362 -32.98 -10.44 -1.58
C ASN A 362 -31.55 -10.36 -1.03
N ARG A 363 -31.38 -10.89 0.19
CA ARG A 363 -30.11 -11.08 0.93
C ARG A 363 -29.01 -11.82 0.16
N GLU A 364 -29.31 -12.44 -0.98
CA GLU A 364 -28.35 -13.19 -1.81
C GLU A 364 -27.62 -12.31 -2.85
N GLU A 365 -28.05 -11.06 -3.10
CA GLU A 365 -27.39 -10.12 -4.04
C GLU A 365 -26.36 -9.20 -3.36
N THR A 366 -25.48 -9.79 -2.52
CA THR A 366 -24.55 -9.05 -1.64
C THR A 366 -23.43 -8.30 -2.41
N ASP A 367 -23.16 -8.67 -3.67
CA ASP A 367 -22.01 -8.13 -4.40
C ASP A 367 -22.34 -6.79 -5.09
N ALA A 368 -23.48 -6.68 -5.80
CA ALA A 368 -23.95 -5.44 -6.43
C ALA A 368 -24.12 -4.30 -5.41
N LEU A 369 -24.61 -4.63 -4.21
CA LEU A 369 -24.82 -3.68 -3.11
C LEU A 369 -23.50 -3.17 -2.50
N ARG A 370 -22.44 -3.98 -2.53
CA ARG A 370 -21.13 -3.57 -2.01
C ARG A 370 -20.40 -2.56 -2.91
N TYR A 371 -20.67 -2.56 -4.23
CA TYR A 371 -20.13 -1.54 -5.14
C TYR A 371 -20.68 -0.13 -4.83
N VAL A 372 -21.96 -0.03 -4.44
CA VAL A 372 -22.61 1.25 -4.13
C VAL A 372 -21.96 1.97 -2.94
N ARG A 373 -21.30 1.22 -2.04
CA ARG A 373 -20.57 1.79 -0.89
C ARG A 373 -19.41 2.71 -1.30
N GLU A 374 -18.77 2.40 -2.42
CA GLU A 374 -17.58 3.11 -2.89
C GLU A 374 -17.90 4.12 -4.00
N ALA A 375 -19.19 4.27 -4.37
CA ALA A 375 -19.64 5.24 -5.37
C ALA A 375 -19.48 6.67 -4.85
N GLY A 376 -18.83 7.52 -5.65
CA GLY A 376 -18.70 8.97 -5.39
C GLY A 376 -19.74 9.81 -6.13
N THR A 377 -20.30 9.26 -7.22
CA THR A 377 -21.34 9.88 -8.03
C THR A 377 -22.50 8.91 -8.15
N PHE A 378 -23.71 9.37 -7.89
CA PHE A 378 -24.96 8.64 -8.00
C PHE A 378 -25.81 9.20 -9.13
N VAL A 379 -26.54 8.34 -9.83
CA VAL A 379 -27.50 8.76 -10.86
C VAL A 379 -28.90 8.36 -10.38
N PHE A 380 -29.80 9.32 -10.26
CA PHE A 380 -31.22 9.08 -10.02
C PHE A 380 -32.02 9.37 -11.28
N VAL A 381 -32.66 8.35 -11.83
CA VAL A 381 -33.51 8.43 -13.02
C VAL A 381 -34.94 8.67 -12.57
N LEU A 382 -35.43 9.88 -12.83
CA LEU A 382 -36.76 10.35 -12.50
C LEU A 382 -37.62 10.33 -13.75
N ASP A 383 -38.73 9.60 -13.70
CA ASP A 383 -39.74 9.59 -14.75
C ASP A 383 -40.88 10.57 -14.40
N PRO A 384 -41.03 11.70 -15.12
CA PRO A 384 -42.12 12.65 -14.90
C PRO A 384 -43.51 12.01 -14.95
N MET A 385 -43.69 10.97 -15.78
CA MET A 385 -44.97 10.30 -15.99
C MET A 385 -45.40 9.45 -14.78
N ALA A 386 -44.51 9.23 -13.81
CA ALA A 386 -44.82 8.51 -12.59
C ALA A 386 -45.70 9.32 -11.61
N VAL A 387 -45.78 10.64 -11.78
CA VAL A 387 -46.46 11.55 -10.86
C VAL A 387 -47.85 11.89 -11.39
N ASP A 388 -48.89 11.80 -10.57
CA ASP A 388 -50.27 12.12 -10.99
C ASP A 388 -50.45 13.59 -11.43
N ALA A 389 -49.66 14.49 -10.85
CA ALA A 389 -49.63 15.90 -11.25
C ALA A 389 -49.23 16.11 -12.72
N PHE A 390 -48.44 15.20 -13.30
CA PHE A 390 -48.11 15.20 -14.73
C PHE A 390 -49.35 14.94 -15.58
N TRP A 391 -50.10 13.88 -15.26
CA TRP A 391 -51.31 13.47 -15.98
C TRP A 391 -52.44 14.50 -15.90
N THR A 392 -52.53 15.21 -14.78
CA THR A 392 -53.54 16.27 -14.59
C THR A 392 -53.30 17.49 -15.49
N ARG A 393 -52.09 17.64 -16.03
CA ARG A 393 -51.66 18.81 -16.82
C ARG A 393 -51.54 18.52 -18.31
N LEU A 394 -51.72 17.28 -18.73
CA LEU A 394 -51.80 16.95 -20.16
C LEU A 394 -52.98 17.68 -20.79
N ASP A 395 -52.72 18.33 -21.92
CA ASP A 395 -53.77 18.91 -22.74
C ASP A 395 -54.66 17.79 -23.30
N PRO A 396 -55.98 17.78 -23.04
CA PRO A 396 -56.90 16.81 -23.62
C PRO A 396 -56.87 16.77 -25.16
N ALA A 397 -56.42 17.85 -25.81
CA ALA A 397 -56.30 17.96 -27.26
C ALA A 397 -54.90 17.56 -27.81
N GLY A 398 -53.93 17.28 -26.93
CA GLY A 398 -52.56 16.93 -27.30
C GLY A 398 -52.38 15.47 -27.77
N PRO A 399 -51.17 15.10 -28.22
CA PRO A 399 -50.84 13.73 -28.57
C PRO A 399 -51.07 12.78 -27.37
N LYS A 400 -51.74 11.66 -27.61
CA LYS A 400 -52.03 10.66 -26.58
C LYS A 400 -50.73 9.96 -26.16
N VAL A 401 -50.25 10.28 -24.96
CA VAL A 401 -49.13 9.59 -24.33
C VAL A 401 -49.64 8.29 -23.69
N ASP A 402 -48.98 7.16 -24.00
CA ASP A 402 -49.35 5.87 -23.42
C ASP A 402 -48.96 5.80 -21.93
N ARG A 403 -49.97 5.67 -21.07
CA ARG A 403 -49.79 5.52 -19.62
C ARG A 403 -49.06 4.23 -19.23
N SER A 404 -49.05 3.22 -20.11
CA SER A 404 -48.31 1.96 -19.87
C SER A 404 -46.79 2.15 -19.82
N LEU A 405 -46.30 3.27 -20.36
CA LEU A 405 -44.89 3.64 -20.34
C LEU A 405 -44.45 4.25 -19.01
N ALA A 406 -45.38 4.69 -18.15
CA ALA A 406 -45.05 5.32 -16.88
C ALA A 406 -44.42 4.35 -15.88
N SER A 407 -43.48 4.83 -15.07
CA SER A 407 -43.00 4.10 -13.89
C SER A 407 -44.15 3.84 -12.92
N THR A 408 -44.18 2.62 -12.37
CA THR A 408 -45.28 2.15 -11.52
C THR A 408 -45.16 2.56 -10.05
N VAL A 409 -44.05 3.17 -9.66
CA VAL A 409 -43.76 3.56 -8.27
C VAL A 409 -43.46 5.05 -8.22
N ASP A 410 -43.93 5.69 -7.16
CA ASP A 410 -43.71 7.11 -6.90
C ASP A 410 -42.20 7.41 -6.75
N PRO A 411 -41.68 8.47 -7.42
CA PRO A 411 -40.26 8.82 -7.35
C PRO A 411 -39.74 9.14 -5.94
N GLU A 412 -40.56 9.72 -5.06
CA GLU A 412 -40.17 10.08 -3.69
C GLU A 412 -39.99 8.82 -2.83
N GLU A 413 -40.88 7.83 -3.00
CA GLU A 413 -40.76 6.53 -2.34
C GLU A 413 -39.51 5.76 -2.80
N VAL A 414 -39.24 5.73 -4.10
CA VAL A 414 -38.05 5.07 -4.66
C VAL A 414 -36.78 5.73 -4.14
N PHE A 415 -36.73 7.07 -4.16
CA PHE A 415 -35.57 7.81 -3.68
C PHE A 415 -35.31 7.56 -2.19
N SER A 416 -36.35 7.69 -1.35
CA SER A 416 -36.24 7.52 0.10
C SER A 416 -35.77 6.11 0.47
N ARG A 417 -36.32 5.07 -0.16
CA ARG A 417 -35.88 3.69 0.04
C ARG A 417 -34.44 3.46 -0.40
N SER A 418 -34.05 4.04 -1.54
CA SER A 418 -32.68 3.90 -2.06
C SER A 418 -31.67 4.57 -1.14
N VAL A 419 -31.94 5.80 -0.70
CA VAL A 419 -31.10 6.54 0.25
C VAL A 419 -30.95 5.79 1.58
N GLN A 420 -32.05 5.29 2.15
CA GLN A 420 -32.01 4.51 3.39
C GLN A 420 -31.17 3.24 3.25
N THR A 421 -31.27 2.57 2.11
CA THR A 421 -30.51 1.36 1.81
C THR A 421 -29.02 1.66 1.70
N VAL A 422 -28.66 2.73 0.98
CA VAL A 422 -27.28 3.18 0.82
C VAL A 422 -26.67 3.66 2.14
N ARG A 423 -27.43 4.37 2.98
CA ARG A 423 -27.00 4.78 4.34
C ARG A 423 -26.72 3.58 5.24
N THR A 424 -27.56 2.55 5.19
CA THR A 424 -27.39 1.33 5.98
C THR A 424 -26.09 0.60 5.62
N MET A 425 -25.60 0.77 4.38
CA MET A 425 -24.31 0.23 3.92
C MET A 425 -23.09 1.06 4.36
N GLY A 426 -23.32 2.21 5.00
CA GLY A 426 -22.26 3.09 5.52
C GLY A 426 -21.67 4.06 4.49
N THR A 427 -22.34 4.29 3.36
CA THR A 427 -21.90 5.29 2.38
C THR A 427 -22.11 6.71 2.90
N ARG A 428 -21.13 7.58 2.67
CA ARG A 428 -21.19 9.00 3.01
C ARG A 428 -21.82 9.81 1.88
N LEU A 429 -23.14 9.86 1.85
CA LEU A 429 -23.90 10.61 0.85
C LEU A 429 -23.61 12.12 0.90
N ASP A 430 -23.28 12.65 2.10
CA ASP A 430 -22.88 14.05 2.33
C ASP A 430 -21.66 14.50 1.51
N ARG A 431 -20.86 13.55 1.02
CA ARG A 431 -19.68 13.80 0.18
C ARG A 431 -19.85 13.29 -1.26
N ALA A 432 -21.00 12.71 -1.56
CA ALA A 432 -21.31 12.17 -2.87
C ALA A 432 -22.06 13.21 -3.70
N ARG A 433 -21.97 13.04 -5.02
CA ARG A 433 -22.63 13.86 -6.03
C ARG A 433 -23.85 13.11 -6.55
N LEU A 434 -24.95 13.79 -6.83
CA LEU A 434 -26.17 13.22 -7.39
C LEU A 434 -26.51 13.89 -8.72
N ALA A 435 -26.52 13.12 -9.81
CA ALA A 435 -27.14 13.52 -11.07
C ALA A 435 -28.60 13.06 -11.07
N VAL A 436 -29.53 13.98 -11.23
CA VAL A 436 -30.96 13.68 -11.43
C VAL A 436 -31.25 13.72 -12.92
N ALA A 437 -31.36 12.55 -13.54
CA ALA A 437 -31.75 12.40 -14.94
C ALA A 437 -33.29 12.36 -15.03
N ILE A 438 -33.88 13.48 -15.42
CA ILE A 438 -35.30 13.57 -15.79
C ILE A 438 -35.40 12.89 -17.16
N SER A 439 -35.97 11.68 -17.18
CA SER A 439 -35.99 10.83 -18.37
C SER A 439 -37.14 11.19 -19.33
N LYS A 440 -37.10 10.58 -20.52
CA LYS A 440 -38.17 10.63 -21.52
C LYS A 440 -38.45 12.04 -22.07
N ARG A 441 -37.44 12.91 -22.12
CA ARG A 441 -37.55 14.25 -22.71
C ARG A 441 -38.10 14.21 -24.14
N ASP A 442 -37.76 13.18 -24.91
CA ASP A 442 -38.27 12.92 -26.26
C ASP A 442 -39.80 12.84 -26.33
N LEU A 443 -40.45 12.19 -25.35
CA LEU A 443 -41.91 12.08 -25.29
C LEU A 443 -42.60 13.38 -24.85
N LEU A 444 -41.83 14.31 -24.28
CA LEU A 444 -42.33 15.57 -23.73
C LEU A 444 -42.11 16.75 -24.69
N ALA A 445 -41.28 16.59 -25.73
CA ALA A 445 -40.78 17.70 -26.56
C ALA A 445 -41.87 18.39 -27.37
N ASP A 446 -42.91 17.66 -27.75
CA ASP A 446 -44.01 18.16 -28.58
C ASP A 446 -45.16 18.81 -27.78
N GLN A 447 -45.05 18.92 -26.44
CA GLN A 447 -46.14 19.40 -25.58
C GLN A 447 -45.74 20.63 -24.76
N SER A 448 -46.30 21.79 -25.11
CA SER A 448 -46.07 23.06 -24.41
C SER A 448 -46.52 22.98 -22.95
N GLY A 449 -45.59 23.25 -22.02
CA GLY A 449 -45.84 23.28 -20.57
C GLY A 449 -45.52 21.98 -19.81
N LEU A 450 -45.17 20.90 -20.52
CA LEU A 450 -44.71 19.62 -19.92
C LEU A 450 -43.19 19.46 -19.92
N GLN A 451 -42.46 20.52 -20.27
CA GLN A 451 -41.00 20.61 -20.12
C GLN A 451 -40.61 21.93 -19.44
N PRO A 452 -39.43 21.98 -18.79
CA PRO A 452 -38.82 23.23 -18.36
C PRO A 452 -38.55 24.17 -19.56
N GLU A 453 -38.63 25.48 -19.32
CA GLU A 453 -38.38 26.51 -20.36
C GLU A 453 -36.96 26.44 -20.94
N ARG A 454 -36.00 26.05 -20.10
CA ARG A 454 -34.60 25.80 -20.45
C ARG A 454 -34.20 24.41 -19.92
N PRO A 455 -34.39 23.34 -20.71
CA PRO A 455 -34.10 21.98 -20.27
C PRO A 455 -32.62 21.69 -20.04
N ASP A 456 -31.72 22.52 -20.59
CA ASP A 456 -30.28 22.38 -20.43
C ASP A 456 -29.77 23.11 -19.17
N ASP A 457 -30.62 23.88 -18.49
CA ASP A 457 -30.30 24.56 -17.23
C ASP A 457 -30.84 23.78 -16.03
N SER A 458 -29.94 23.45 -15.09
CA SER A 458 -30.26 22.64 -13.91
C SER A 458 -31.26 23.33 -12.98
N GLU A 459 -31.13 24.64 -12.78
CA GLU A 459 -32.04 25.39 -11.89
C GLU A 459 -33.44 25.47 -12.49
N THR A 460 -33.55 25.74 -13.79
CA THR A 460 -34.83 25.75 -14.49
C THR A 460 -35.51 24.36 -14.46
N ALA A 461 -34.75 23.28 -14.63
CA ALA A 461 -35.26 21.91 -14.52
C ALA A 461 -35.74 21.59 -13.08
N ARG A 462 -35.02 22.08 -12.06
CA ARG A 462 -35.38 21.94 -10.65
C ARG A 462 -36.65 22.71 -10.30
N GLU A 463 -36.76 23.96 -10.75
CA GLU A 463 -37.96 24.79 -10.56
C GLU A 463 -39.18 24.13 -11.20
N TRP A 464 -39.04 23.60 -12.42
CA TRP A 464 -40.11 22.85 -13.07
C TRP A 464 -40.53 21.62 -12.26
N LEU A 465 -39.60 20.81 -11.75
CA LEU A 465 -39.94 19.67 -10.87
C LEU A 465 -40.70 20.13 -9.61
N CYS A 466 -40.28 21.23 -8.99
CA CYS A 466 -40.87 21.73 -7.75
C CYS A 466 -42.26 22.35 -7.95
N GLU A 467 -42.36 23.30 -8.88
CA GLU A 467 -43.58 24.10 -9.09
C GLU A 467 -44.58 23.39 -10.00
N ARG A 468 -44.08 22.62 -10.97
CA ARG A 468 -44.93 21.97 -11.98
C ARG A 468 -45.26 20.51 -11.66
N LEU A 469 -44.36 19.76 -11.03
CA LEU A 469 -44.67 18.37 -10.66
C LEU A 469 -44.94 18.18 -9.17
N GLY A 470 -44.84 19.24 -8.36
CA GLY A 470 -45.13 19.17 -6.92
C GLY A 470 -44.06 18.42 -6.12
N LEU A 471 -42.90 18.13 -6.71
CA LEU A 471 -41.83 17.33 -6.11
C LEU A 471 -40.86 18.17 -5.27
N ARG A 472 -41.33 19.27 -4.66
CA ARG A 472 -40.47 20.17 -3.87
C ARG A 472 -39.81 19.46 -2.69
N ASN A 473 -40.54 18.57 -2.01
CA ASN A 473 -40.03 17.81 -0.88
C ASN A 473 -38.92 16.85 -1.30
N LEU A 474 -39.10 16.18 -2.45
CA LEU A 474 -38.09 15.30 -3.03
C LEU A 474 -36.81 16.07 -3.36
N ALA A 475 -36.91 17.18 -4.09
CA ALA A 475 -35.74 18.01 -4.44
C ALA A 475 -35.01 18.52 -3.20
N LYS A 476 -35.75 19.00 -2.19
CA LYS A 476 -35.17 19.43 -0.91
C LYS A 476 -34.48 18.27 -0.17
N THR A 477 -35.05 17.08 -0.21
CA THR A 477 -34.45 15.90 0.41
C THR A 477 -33.15 15.52 -0.32
N MET A 478 -33.11 15.60 -1.66
CA MET A 478 -31.87 15.40 -2.43
C MET A 478 -30.77 16.36 -1.99
N ASP A 479 -31.09 17.65 -1.87
CA ASP A 479 -30.14 18.71 -1.45
C ASP A 479 -29.63 18.52 0.00
N LEU A 480 -30.43 17.91 0.87
CA LEU A 480 -30.05 17.62 2.26
C LEU A 480 -29.19 16.36 2.39
N GLU A 481 -29.40 15.40 1.50
CA GLU A 481 -28.75 14.09 1.54
C GLU A 481 -27.39 14.06 0.84
N PHE A 482 -27.25 14.81 -0.25
CA PHE A 482 -26.07 14.82 -1.12
C PHE A 482 -25.30 16.14 -1.04
N GLY A 483 -23.98 16.09 -1.24
CA GLY A 483 -23.13 17.28 -1.18
C GLY A 483 -23.22 18.17 -2.43
N GLU A 484 -23.57 17.59 -3.58
CA GLU A 484 -23.79 18.29 -4.85
C GLU A 484 -24.93 17.59 -5.59
N VAL A 485 -25.95 18.34 -6.00
CA VAL A 485 -27.09 17.82 -6.78
C VAL A 485 -27.19 18.63 -8.07
N ARG A 486 -27.37 17.95 -9.20
CA ARG A 486 -27.59 18.60 -10.50
C ARG A 486 -28.68 17.89 -11.29
N PHE A 487 -29.58 18.65 -11.90
CA PHE A 487 -30.72 18.15 -12.66
C PHE A 487 -30.43 18.24 -14.17
N PHE A 488 -30.83 17.20 -14.90
CA PHE A 488 -30.61 17.07 -16.34
C PHE A 488 -31.87 16.53 -17.01
N CYS A 489 -32.37 17.20 -18.05
CA CYS A 489 -33.43 16.67 -18.89
C CYS A 489 -32.84 15.83 -20.03
N THR A 490 -32.95 14.50 -19.90
CA THR A 490 -32.31 13.54 -20.80
C THR A 490 -33.30 12.85 -21.74
N ALA A 491 -32.94 12.75 -23.01
CA ALA A 491 -33.61 11.91 -24.01
C ALA A 491 -32.71 10.70 -24.33
N ALA A 492 -33.04 9.52 -23.84
CA ALA A 492 -32.25 8.30 -24.04
C ALA A 492 -32.59 7.63 -25.38
N VAL A 493 -32.48 8.38 -26.47
CA VAL A 493 -32.79 7.94 -27.84
C VAL A 493 -31.59 8.17 -28.76
N ALA A 494 -31.48 7.34 -29.79
CA ALA A 494 -30.52 7.52 -30.87
C ALA A 494 -31.26 7.89 -32.17
N ASP A 495 -30.66 8.77 -32.96
CA ASP A 495 -31.14 9.08 -34.30
C ASP A 495 -30.89 7.91 -35.27
N GLY A 496 -31.45 7.99 -36.48
CA GLY A 496 -31.25 6.96 -37.52
C GLY A 496 -29.81 6.80 -38.02
N LYS A 497 -28.86 7.61 -37.52
CA LYS A 497 -27.42 7.53 -37.77
C LYS A 497 -26.66 7.01 -36.54
N GLY A 498 -27.35 6.60 -35.48
CA GLY A 498 -26.75 6.12 -34.23
C GLY A 498 -26.18 7.22 -33.33
N GLN A 499 -26.50 8.49 -33.59
CA GLN A 499 -26.12 9.62 -32.75
C GLN A 499 -27.11 9.78 -31.58
N VAL A 500 -26.59 9.77 -30.37
CA VAL A 500 -27.38 9.98 -29.15
C VAL A 500 -27.69 11.47 -28.99
N ASP A 501 -28.87 11.77 -28.43
CA ASP A 501 -29.27 13.15 -28.12
C ASP A 501 -28.20 13.91 -27.30
N PRO A 502 -27.90 15.19 -27.65
CA PRO A 502 -26.88 15.99 -26.97
C PRO A 502 -27.06 16.11 -25.45
N SER A 503 -28.29 16.02 -24.94
CA SER A 503 -28.58 16.06 -23.50
C SER A 503 -27.89 14.95 -22.71
N VAL A 504 -27.69 13.78 -23.32
CA VAL A 504 -27.01 12.65 -22.69
C VAL A 504 -25.50 12.89 -22.61
N ALA A 505 -24.91 13.58 -23.59
CA ALA A 505 -23.48 13.88 -23.59
C ALA A 505 -23.08 14.81 -22.45
N GLU A 506 -23.85 15.88 -22.19
CA GLU A 506 -23.60 16.79 -21.07
C GLU A 506 -23.76 16.07 -19.72
N PHE A 507 -24.81 15.25 -19.60
CA PHE A 507 -25.06 14.42 -18.43
C PHE A 507 -23.88 13.47 -18.14
N VAL A 508 -23.39 12.76 -19.16
CA VAL A 508 -22.26 11.83 -19.05
C VAL A 508 -20.98 12.55 -18.61
N ASP A 509 -20.65 13.67 -19.24
CA ASP A 509 -19.44 14.44 -18.91
C ASP A 509 -19.46 14.90 -17.44
N TRP A 510 -20.59 15.41 -16.94
CA TRP A 510 -20.71 15.78 -15.53
C TRP A 510 -20.55 14.59 -14.57
N CYS A 511 -21.13 13.44 -14.93
CA CYS A 511 -21.03 12.23 -14.12
C CYS A 511 -19.59 11.70 -14.01
N LEU A 512 -18.80 11.82 -15.08
CA LEU A 512 -17.44 11.28 -15.19
C LEU A 512 -16.33 12.19 -14.65
N ARG A 513 -16.63 13.48 -14.42
CA ARG A 513 -15.68 14.45 -13.83
C ARG A 513 -15.37 14.22 -12.35
N GLY A 514 -16.14 13.37 -11.67
CA GLY A 514 -16.05 13.08 -10.24
C GLY A 514 -14.76 12.38 -9.79
#